data_AF-A0A2D5S9Z5-F1
#
_entry.id   AF-A0A2D5S9Z5-F1
#
_cell.length_a   1.000
_cell.length_b   1.000
_cell.length_c   1.000
_cell.angle_alpha   90.00
_cell.angle_beta   90.00
_cell.angle_gamma   90.00
#
_symmetry.space_group_name_H-M   'P 1'
#
loop_
_entity.id
_entity.type
_entity.pdbx_description
1 polymer ?
#
loop_
_entity_poly.entity_id
_entity_poly.type
_entity_poly.pdbx_seq_one_letter_code
_entity_poly.pdbx_strand_id
1 'polypeptide(L)'
;MARPNARQRINGNHSFVVVVGLAWFFSTVAISVPASSAGEPQKEEPLLAHWTFDEQGETSIIRESSGNAASDVTAPHRIARTRGVHGNALDLVGKNTLATKFTPEAREISGITFSAWTRPTDLKGYREIFRQECGERVLFSFQSDGNILSLGLNIGGYIECDASITPAQVLDGTWHHCAATFDGQFMRVYLDGKEVGSLRRAGKIVTRASVPAFIGSSSGQGEFFQGGLDDLRIYAKGLTPEQILRLYRSGGESLATYSKQIDIRLRTLYAPGASFAETLADTREKFTEQGVQLDRDLASALLVRLKSSFPEDYETFLKWSGASPAQYLSADGDVSIQKAEELVELLVEYKPLTKRQRETQTPEQLRDWEQVGEIQKRFEHLKSQGESACFSQEWVEIILAAGRHIQLRPSVSEAVAPYITPQTPPTQNLSASEARDALRHDWLHQADQDPSAERIRNEIRWARELAARIRSASRQRVDLAS
;
A
#
# COMPACT_ATOMS: atom_id res chain seq x y z
N MET A 1 34.67 73.67 28.98
CA MET A 1 34.41 74.10 30.37
C MET A 1 33.86 72.91 31.15
N ALA A 2 34.43 72.66 32.33
CA ALA A 2 33.99 71.72 33.38
C ALA A 2 33.94 70.20 33.08
N ARG A 3 35.03 69.50 33.46
CA ARG A 3 34.98 68.23 34.22
C ARG A 3 34.39 68.54 35.63
N PRO A 4 33.91 67.59 36.49
CA PRO A 4 34.62 66.33 36.82
C PRO A 4 33.81 65.14 37.46
N ASN A 5 34.55 64.04 37.74
CA ASN A 5 34.51 63.14 38.93
C ASN A 5 33.20 62.44 39.36
N ALA A 6 33.15 61.24 39.94
CA ALA A 6 34.13 60.23 40.35
C ALA A 6 33.40 58.94 40.80
N ARG A 7 34.12 57.80 40.74
CA ARG A 7 34.16 56.62 41.64
C ARG A 7 32.88 56.12 42.33
N GLN A 8 32.56 54.83 42.14
CA GLN A 8 32.63 53.81 43.22
C GLN A 8 32.50 52.36 42.68
N ARG A 9 33.38 51.47 43.18
CA ARG A 9 33.34 50.00 43.08
C ARG A 9 32.22 49.45 43.96
N ILE A 10 31.60 48.29 43.62
CA ILE A 10 31.47 47.05 44.44
C ILE A 10 31.13 45.84 43.51
N ASN A 11 31.70 44.67 43.84
CA ASN A 11 31.53 43.34 43.22
C ASN A 11 30.08 42.81 43.21
N GLY A 12 29.77 41.93 42.24
CA GLY A 12 28.57 41.09 42.28
C GLY A 12 28.56 40.05 41.17
N ASN A 13 28.98 38.83 41.50
CA ASN A 13 28.87 37.62 40.68
C ASN A 13 27.38 37.33 40.44
N HIS A 14 26.91 37.26 39.20
CA HIS A 14 25.76 36.43 38.83
C HIS A 14 25.83 36.06 37.34
N SER A 15 25.85 34.76 37.10
CA SER A 15 25.73 34.09 35.83
C SER A 15 24.46 34.53 35.10
N PHE A 16 24.58 34.90 33.84
CA PHE A 16 23.50 34.74 32.86
C PHE A 16 24.10 34.16 31.58
N VAL A 17 23.79 32.89 31.37
CA VAL A 17 24.00 32.18 30.11
C VAL A 17 23.03 32.83 29.11
N VAL A 18 23.56 33.58 28.15
CA VAL A 18 22.80 33.97 26.97
C VAL A 18 22.87 32.79 26.00
N VAL A 19 21.81 31.99 25.98
CA VAL A 19 21.55 31.02 24.91
C VAL A 19 21.25 31.83 23.65
N VAL A 20 22.23 31.92 22.75
CA VAL A 20 21.97 32.38 21.38
C VAL A 20 21.35 31.19 20.63
N GLY A 21 20.03 31.11 20.67
CA GLY A 21 19.26 30.23 19.80
C GLY A 21 19.29 30.76 18.38
N LEU A 22 20.16 30.19 17.54
CA LEU A 22 20.10 30.34 16.08
C LEU A 22 18.95 29.46 15.60
N ALA A 23 17.75 30.03 15.56
CA ALA A 23 16.62 29.46 14.85
C ALA A 23 16.92 29.56 13.35
N TRP A 24 17.28 28.44 12.73
CA TRP A 24 17.28 28.30 11.29
C TRP A 24 15.82 28.33 10.83
N PHE A 25 15.40 29.49 10.32
CA PHE A 25 14.20 29.58 9.50
C PHE A 25 14.48 28.83 8.19
N PHE A 26 14.20 27.54 8.15
CA PHE A 26 13.97 26.86 6.89
C PHE A 26 12.68 27.43 6.30
N SER A 27 12.84 28.40 5.39
CA SER A 27 11.78 28.74 4.46
C SER A 27 11.60 27.50 3.57
N THR A 28 10.61 26.66 3.90
CA THR A 28 10.08 25.68 2.96
C THR A 28 9.51 26.44 1.78
N VAL A 29 10.35 26.68 0.77
CA VAL A 29 9.86 26.91 -0.57
C VAL A 29 9.28 25.57 -0.99
N ALA A 30 8.00 25.37 -0.73
CA ALA A 30 7.23 24.38 -1.45
C ALA A 30 7.36 24.79 -2.92
N ILE A 31 8.24 24.11 -3.65
CA ILE A 31 8.22 24.15 -5.11
C ILE A 31 6.95 23.41 -5.50
N SER A 32 5.83 24.10 -5.40
CA SER A 32 4.63 23.79 -6.16
C SER A 32 5.03 23.96 -7.61
N VAL A 33 5.52 22.89 -8.22
CA VAL A 33 5.54 22.79 -9.68
C VAL A 33 4.06 22.87 -10.07
N PRO A 34 3.60 23.96 -10.70
CA PRO A 34 2.27 23.93 -11.30
C PRO A 34 2.28 22.72 -12.23
N ALA A 35 1.28 21.86 -12.14
CA ALA A 35 1.07 20.80 -13.12
C ALA A 35 1.27 21.45 -14.49
N SER A 36 2.40 21.14 -15.12
CA SER A 36 2.72 21.74 -16.40
C SER A 36 1.61 21.26 -17.32
N SER A 37 0.78 22.19 -17.78
CA SER A 37 -0.18 21.94 -18.85
C SER A 37 0.66 21.55 -20.06
N ALA A 38 1.05 20.28 -20.15
CA ALA A 38 1.53 19.67 -21.36
C ALA A 38 0.38 19.83 -22.34
N GLY A 39 0.51 20.84 -23.21
CA GLY A 39 -0.60 21.45 -23.92
C GLY A 39 -1.44 20.38 -24.62
N GLU A 40 -2.69 20.26 -24.18
CA GLU A 40 -3.69 19.47 -24.88
C GLU A 40 -3.76 19.93 -26.35
N PRO A 41 -3.97 19.02 -27.30
CA PRO A 41 -4.15 19.41 -28.70
C PRO A 41 -5.31 20.41 -28.83
N GLN A 42 -5.08 21.45 -29.62
CA GLN A 42 -6.06 22.52 -29.88
C GLN A 42 -7.38 21.90 -30.39
N LYS A 43 -8.54 22.37 -29.88
CA LYS A 43 -9.90 21.88 -30.26
C LYS A 43 -10.15 22.09 -31.76
N GLU A 44 -9.69 21.18 -32.62
CA GLU A 44 -9.87 21.24 -34.08
C GLU A 44 -11.30 20.88 -34.52
N GLU A 45 -12.07 20.18 -33.68
CA GLU A 45 -13.42 19.70 -34.00
C GLU A 45 -14.39 19.84 -32.81
N PRO A 46 -15.71 19.97 -33.05
CA PRO A 46 -16.68 20.11 -31.98
C PRO A 46 -16.75 18.83 -31.11
N LEU A 47 -16.44 19.00 -29.83
CA LEU A 47 -16.59 17.98 -28.79
C LEU A 47 -18.02 17.97 -28.26
N LEU A 48 -18.57 16.77 -28.09
CA LEU A 48 -19.81 16.52 -27.35
C LEU A 48 -19.53 16.35 -25.85
N ALA A 49 -18.39 15.75 -25.51
CA ALA A 49 -17.88 15.65 -24.15
C ALA A 49 -16.37 15.38 -24.12
N HIS A 50 -15.73 15.78 -23.03
CA HIS A 50 -14.33 15.56 -22.72
C HIS A 50 -14.15 15.49 -21.21
N TRP A 51 -13.73 14.34 -20.70
CA TRP A 51 -13.30 14.17 -19.32
C TRP A 51 -11.80 13.95 -19.30
N THR A 52 -11.06 14.93 -18.77
CA THR A 52 -9.58 14.83 -18.66
C THR A 52 -9.17 13.97 -17.47
N PHE A 53 -10.00 13.93 -16.42
CA PHE A 53 -9.71 13.23 -15.16
C PHE A 53 -8.51 13.79 -14.36
N ASP A 54 -8.14 15.05 -14.62
CA ASP A 54 -7.01 15.75 -13.99
C ASP A 54 -7.23 16.20 -12.54
N GLU A 55 -8.40 15.94 -11.96
CA GLU A 55 -8.68 16.40 -10.60
C GLU A 55 -7.66 15.87 -9.60
N GLN A 56 -7.31 16.72 -8.63
CA GLN A 56 -6.31 16.40 -7.61
C GLN A 56 -6.93 15.61 -6.46
N GLY A 57 -6.24 14.55 -6.03
CA GLY A 57 -6.64 13.71 -4.92
C GLY A 57 -7.90 12.88 -5.19
N GLU A 58 -8.33 12.14 -4.17
CA GLU A 58 -9.53 11.31 -4.26
C GLU A 58 -10.79 12.19 -4.16
N THR A 59 -11.44 12.42 -5.29
CA THR A 59 -12.68 13.20 -5.39
C THR A 59 -13.80 12.32 -5.93
N SER A 60 -15.04 12.63 -5.54
CA SER A 60 -16.25 12.04 -6.12
C SER A 60 -16.73 12.81 -7.35
N ILE A 61 -16.20 14.00 -7.62
CA ILE A 61 -16.60 14.84 -8.75
C ILE A 61 -15.59 14.67 -9.87
N ILE A 62 -16.08 14.37 -11.06
CA ILE A 62 -15.32 14.33 -12.32
C ILE A 62 -15.95 15.36 -13.26
N ARG A 63 -15.15 16.33 -13.68
CA ARG A 63 -15.60 17.48 -14.47
C ARG A 63 -15.51 17.20 -15.95
N GLU A 64 -16.48 17.77 -16.66
CA GLU A 64 -16.50 17.78 -18.11
C GLU A 64 -15.87 19.10 -18.63
N SER A 65 -14.90 18.99 -19.53
CA SER A 65 -14.00 20.06 -19.98
C SER A 65 -14.33 20.61 -21.37
N SER A 66 -15.28 20.03 -22.10
CA SER A 66 -15.70 20.56 -23.41
C SER A 66 -16.49 21.85 -23.31
N GLY A 67 -17.10 22.12 -22.15
CA GLY A 67 -17.93 23.30 -21.85
C GLY A 67 -19.38 22.95 -21.51
N ASN A 68 -19.70 21.66 -21.35
CA ASN A 68 -21.02 21.16 -21.01
C ASN A 68 -21.04 20.62 -19.57
N ALA A 69 -21.03 21.52 -18.58
CA ALA A 69 -21.03 21.19 -17.16
C ALA A 69 -22.23 20.32 -16.71
N ALA A 70 -23.30 20.21 -17.51
CA ALA A 70 -24.41 19.30 -17.24
C ALA A 70 -24.01 17.80 -17.34
N SER A 71 -22.86 17.53 -17.96
CA SER A 71 -22.27 16.20 -18.13
C SER A 71 -21.19 15.87 -17.09
N ASP A 72 -20.98 16.75 -16.09
CA ASP A 72 -20.20 16.43 -14.88
C ASP A 72 -20.74 15.15 -14.24
N VAL A 73 -19.82 14.31 -13.74
CA VAL A 73 -20.15 13.05 -13.08
C VAL A 73 -19.91 13.19 -11.58
N THR A 74 -20.90 12.75 -10.80
CA THR A 74 -20.76 12.58 -9.35
C THR A 74 -20.79 11.09 -9.03
N ALA A 75 -19.63 10.54 -8.68
CA ALA A 75 -19.47 9.17 -8.23
C ALA A 75 -20.05 8.98 -6.81
N PRO A 76 -20.56 7.77 -6.47
CA PRO A 76 -21.11 7.48 -5.15
C PRO A 76 -20.06 7.41 -4.03
N HIS A 77 -18.78 7.26 -4.40
CA HIS A 77 -17.63 7.28 -3.49
C HIS A 77 -16.49 8.06 -4.14
N ARG A 78 -15.45 8.36 -3.36
CA ARG A 78 -14.23 8.96 -3.91
C ARG A 78 -13.54 7.96 -4.84
N ILE A 79 -13.00 8.44 -5.94
CA ILE A 79 -12.28 7.64 -6.92
C ILE A 79 -10.79 7.94 -6.81
N ALA A 80 -9.99 6.89 -6.70
CA ALA A 80 -8.55 6.98 -6.67
C ALA A 80 -8.02 7.55 -7.99
N ARG A 81 -6.90 8.26 -7.91
CA ARG A 81 -6.22 8.86 -9.06
C ARG A 81 -4.83 8.28 -9.21
N THR A 82 -4.40 8.16 -10.46
CA THR A 82 -3.06 7.75 -10.83
C THR A 82 -2.50 8.72 -11.87
N ARG A 83 -1.21 8.62 -12.20
CA ARG A 83 -0.62 9.39 -13.28
C ARG A 83 -1.24 8.98 -14.61
N GLY A 84 -1.86 9.93 -15.29
CA GLY A 84 -2.38 9.78 -16.65
C GLY A 84 -1.32 9.96 -17.73
N VAL A 85 -1.77 9.92 -18.97
CA VAL A 85 -1.04 10.37 -20.15
C VAL A 85 -0.91 11.89 -20.11
N HIS A 86 -2.05 12.55 -19.92
CA HIS A 86 -2.16 13.98 -19.60
C HIS A 86 -2.50 14.08 -18.11
N GLY A 87 -1.76 14.89 -17.34
CA GLY A 87 -1.96 15.05 -15.88
C GLY A 87 -2.36 13.79 -15.07
N ASN A 88 -3.57 13.75 -14.53
CA ASN A 88 -4.07 12.62 -13.74
C ASN A 88 -5.09 11.78 -14.51
N ALA A 89 -5.24 10.54 -14.08
CA ALA A 89 -6.22 9.60 -14.59
C ALA A 89 -7.04 8.98 -13.46
N LEU A 90 -8.19 8.39 -13.80
CA LEU A 90 -8.92 7.53 -12.88
C LEU A 90 -8.18 6.21 -12.70
N ASP A 91 -8.12 5.71 -11.45
CA ASP A 91 -7.70 4.35 -11.14
C ASP A 91 -8.93 3.55 -10.67
N LEU A 92 -9.54 2.82 -11.60
CA LEU A 92 -10.83 2.14 -11.37
C LEU A 92 -10.59 0.71 -10.88
N VAL A 93 -10.98 0.45 -9.63
CA VAL A 93 -10.92 -0.88 -9.02
C VAL A 93 -12.29 -1.27 -8.46
N GLY A 94 -12.73 -2.49 -8.77
CA GLY A 94 -14.00 -3.01 -8.29
C GLY A 94 -15.21 -2.38 -9.00
N LYS A 95 -16.25 -2.05 -8.24
CA LYS A 95 -17.53 -1.54 -8.75
C LYS A 95 -17.50 -0.02 -8.76
N ASN A 96 -17.56 0.59 -9.94
CA ASN A 96 -17.56 2.03 -10.12
C ASN A 96 -18.80 2.46 -10.91
N THR A 97 -19.58 3.40 -10.37
CA THR A 97 -20.80 3.92 -11.02
C THR A 97 -20.58 5.38 -11.40
N LEU A 98 -20.19 5.61 -12.66
CA LEU A 98 -19.89 6.94 -13.18
C LEU A 98 -20.94 7.35 -14.21
N ALA A 99 -22.13 7.72 -13.71
CA ALA A 99 -23.25 8.11 -14.56
C ALA A 99 -23.08 9.56 -15.06
N THR A 100 -23.24 9.77 -16.36
CA THR A 100 -23.23 11.08 -17.00
C THR A 100 -24.51 11.29 -17.80
N LYS A 101 -24.93 12.55 -17.92
CA LYS A 101 -26.04 12.97 -18.79
C LYS A 101 -25.61 13.15 -20.25
N PHE A 102 -24.42 12.67 -20.64
CA PHE A 102 -23.96 12.69 -22.02
C PHE A 102 -25.09 12.31 -22.96
N THR A 103 -25.44 13.22 -23.87
CA THR A 103 -26.27 12.90 -25.01
C THR A 103 -26.10 13.90 -26.14
N PRO A 104 -25.98 13.44 -27.39
CA PRO A 104 -26.10 14.33 -28.55
C PRO A 104 -27.49 14.99 -28.54
N GLU A 105 -27.56 16.30 -28.74
CA GLU A 105 -28.83 17.04 -28.74
C GLU A 105 -29.78 16.56 -29.85
N ALA A 106 -29.22 16.15 -30.99
CA ALA A 106 -29.98 15.66 -32.14
C ALA A 106 -30.29 14.15 -32.02
N ARG A 107 -31.54 13.79 -32.33
CA ARG A 107 -32.04 12.39 -32.39
C ARG A 107 -31.33 11.53 -33.44
N GLU A 108 -30.82 12.16 -34.50
CA GLU A 108 -29.99 11.52 -35.51
C GLU A 108 -28.71 12.31 -35.72
N ILE A 109 -27.57 11.62 -35.74
CA ILE A 109 -26.26 12.21 -36.03
C ILE A 109 -25.56 11.45 -37.16
N SER A 110 -24.82 12.18 -37.99
CA SER A 110 -24.14 11.60 -39.16
C SER A 110 -22.76 11.02 -38.84
N GLY A 111 -22.23 11.25 -37.64
CA GLY A 111 -20.94 10.72 -37.23
C GLY A 111 -20.68 10.91 -35.75
N ILE A 112 -19.74 10.14 -35.22
CA ILE A 112 -19.27 10.21 -33.84
C ILE A 112 -17.85 9.67 -33.77
N THR A 113 -17.08 10.13 -32.79
CA THR A 113 -15.79 9.52 -32.44
C THR A 113 -15.67 9.39 -30.94
N PHE A 114 -15.23 8.22 -30.48
CA PHE A 114 -14.74 7.99 -29.12
C PHE A 114 -13.22 7.91 -29.15
N SER A 115 -12.57 8.49 -28.16
CA SER A 115 -11.12 8.42 -27.94
C SER A 115 -10.87 8.37 -26.44
N ALA A 116 -10.06 7.44 -25.96
CA ALA A 116 -9.64 7.36 -24.57
C ALA A 116 -8.25 6.75 -24.47
N TRP A 117 -7.52 7.10 -23.42
CA TRP A 117 -6.33 6.39 -23.01
C TRP A 117 -6.70 5.39 -21.91
N THR A 118 -6.26 4.15 -22.07
CA THR A 118 -6.60 3.05 -21.17
C THR A 118 -5.33 2.33 -20.71
N ARG A 119 -5.26 1.98 -19.43
CA ARG A 119 -4.26 1.06 -18.87
C ARG A 119 -5.00 -0.04 -18.09
N PRO A 120 -5.60 -1.03 -18.79
CA PRO A 120 -6.36 -2.09 -18.15
C PRO A 120 -5.49 -2.91 -17.19
N THR A 121 -6.09 -3.35 -16.07
CA THR A 121 -5.47 -4.31 -15.13
C THR A 121 -6.15 -5.68 -15.17
N ASP A 122 -7.36 -5.74 -15.72
CA ASP A 122 -8.12 -6.96 -15.97
C ASP A 122 -9.10 -6.73 -17.13
N LEU A 123 -9.18 -7.72 -18.04
CA LEU A 123 -10.10 -7.67 -19.18
C LEU A 123 -11.12 -8.82 -19.18
N LYS A 124 -11.28 -9.56 -18.08
CA LYS A 124 -12.15 -10.74 -18.02
C LYS A 124 -13.62 -10.39 -18.29
N GLY A 125 -14.23 -11.12 -19.21
CA GLY A 125 -15.58 -10.90 -19.71
C GLY A 125 -15.67 -9.63 -20.57
N TYR A 126 -16.49 -8.69 -20.10
CA TYR A 126 -16.72 -7.38 -20.72
C TYR A 126 -16.23 -6.27 -19.80
N ARG A 127 -15.57 -5.26 -20.37
CA ARG A 127 -15.08 -4.06 -19.69
C ARG A 127 -15.46 -2.83 -20.51
N GLU A 128 -16.43 -2.07 -20.02
CA GLU A 128 -16.96 -0.91 -20.72
C GLU A 128 -16.04 0.31 -20.57
N ILE A 129 -15.63 0.95 -21.66
CA ILE A 129 -15.01 2.29 -21.59
C ILE A 129 -16.12 3.33 -21.47
N PHE A 130 -17.14 3.20 -22.32
CA PHE A 130 -18.33 4.04 -22.33
C PHE A 130 -19.56 3.24 -22.76
N ARG A 131 -20.68 3.42 -22.05
CA ARG A 131 -21.92 2.70 -22.32
C ARG A 131 -23.15 3.56 -22.11
N GLN A 132 -24.03 3.60 -23.11
CA GLN A 132 -25.40 4.07 -22.96
C GLN A 132 -26.34 2.90 -23.28
N GLU A 133 -26.87 2.26 -22.23
CA GLU A 133 -27.73 1.09 -22.37
C GLU A 133 -29.20 1.49 -22.55
N CYS A 134 -29.70 1.37 -23.79
CA CYS A 134 -31.10 1.58 -24.13
C CYS A 134 -31.46 0.88 -25.46
N GLY A 135 -32.69 1.09 -25.98
CA GLY A 135 -33.08 0.57 -27.30
C GLY A 135 -32.21 1.10 -28.46
N GLU A 136 -31.59 2.27 -28.26
CA GLU A 136 -30.64 2.92 -29.17
C GLU A 136 -29.23 2.90 -28.60
N ARG A 137 -28.84 1.71 -28.13
CA ARG A 137 -27.58 1.45 -27.43
C ARG A 137 -26.37 2.04 -28.17
N VAL A 138 -25.49 2.65 -27.38
CA VAL A 138 -24.14 3.07 -27.77
C VAL A 138 -23.16 2.40 -26.82
N LEU A 139 -22.13 1.74 -27.34
CA LEU A 139 -21.04 1.20 -26.52
C LEU A 139 -19.68 1.41 -27.16
N PHE A 140 -18.68 1.53 -26.31
CA PHE A 140 -17.27 1.36 -26.65
C PHE A 140 -16.63 0.55 -25.54
N SER A 141 -16.19 -0.68 -25.83
CA SER A 141 -15.77 -1.62 -24.79
C SER A 141 -14.75 -2.65 -25.26
N PHE A 142 -14.02 -3.19 -24.27
CA PHE A 142 -13.31 -4.45 -24.43
C PHE A 142 -14.27 -5.60 -24.14
N GLN A 143 -14.25 -6.61 -25.00
CA GLN A 143 -15.12 -7.79 -24.90
C GLN A 143 -14.31 -9.08 -25.00
N SER A 144 -14.96 -10.19 -24.65
CA SER A 144 -14.41 -11.56 -24.79
C SER A 144 -13.03 -11.70 -24.17
N ASP A 145 -12.89 -11.35 -22.89
CA ASP A 145 -11.62 -11.42 -22.14
C ASP A 145 -10.51 -10.53 -22.73
N GLY A 146 -10.89 -9.44 -23.42
CA GLY A 146 -9.97 -8.51 -24.06
C GLY A 146 -9.51 -8.93 -25.46
N ASN A 147 -10.14 -9.94 -26.08
CA ASN A 147 -9.84 -10.34 -27.45
C ASN A 147 -10.52 -9.46 -28.50
N ILE A 148 -11.47 -8.63 -28.09
CA ILE A 148 -12.22 -7.72 -28.97
C ILE A 148 -12.23 -6.33 -28.37
N LEU A 149 -11.92 -5.31 -29.19
CA LEU A 149 -12.28 -3.92 -28.93
C LEU A 149 -13.43 -3.56 -29.87
N SER A 150 -14.58 -3.16 -29.32
CA SER A 150 -15.81 -3.02 -30.08
C SER A 150 -16.43 -1.64 -29.97
N LEU A 151 -16.98 -1.16 -31.09
CA LEU A 151 -17.87 -0.02 -31.16
C LEU A 151 -19.27 -0.52 -31.55
N GLY A 152 -20.27 -0.30 -30.70
CA GLY A 152 -21.66 -0.61 -30.97
C GLY A 152 -22.51 0.65 -31.14
N LEU A 153 -23.30 0.69 -32.22
CA LEU A 153 -24.14 1.82 -32.58
C LEU A 153 -25.50 1.34 -33.10
N ASN A 154 -26.53 2.19 -33.01
CA ASN A 154 -27.81 1.95 -33.67
C ASN A 154 -27.87 2.70 -35.01
N ILE A 155 -27.58 2.00 -36.11
CA ILE A 155 -27.59 2.52 -37.49
C ILE A 155 -28.53 1.67 -38.33
N GLY A 156 -29.81 2.04 -38.38
CA GLY A 156 -30.85 1.22 -39.00
C GLY A 156 -31.02 -0.14 -38.32
N GLY A 157 -30.84 -0.18 -36.99
CA GLY A 157 -30.70 -1.39 -36.20
C GLY A 157 -29.35 -1.42 -35.47
N TYR A 158 -29.32 -2.11 -34.32
CA TYR A 158 -28.10 -2.25 -33.53
C TYR A 158 -27.06 -3.09 -34.27
N ILE A 159 -25.82 -2.62 -34.28
CA ILE A 159 -24.70 -3.28 -34.95
C ILE A 159 -23.39 -2.92 -34.25
N GLU A 160 -22.47 -3.88 -34.22
CA GLU A 160 -21.15 -3.74 -33.63
C GLU A 160 -20.07 -3.87 -34.71
N CYS A 161 -19.02 -3.05 -34.59
CA CYS A 161 -17.77 -3.19 -35.32
C CYS A 161 -16.75 -3.79 -34.36
N ASP A 162 -16.62 -5.12 -34.40
CA ASP A 162 -15.69 -5.87 -33.55
C ASP A 162 -14.31 -5.93 -34.19
N ALA A 163 -13.31 -5.36 -33.52
CA ALA A 163 -11.92 -5.48 -33.92
C ALA A 163 -11.22 -6.54 -33.06
N SER A 164 -10.63 -7.54 -33.71
CA SER A 164 -9.81 -8.54 -33.02
C SER A 164 -8.50 -7.92 -32.55
N ILE A 165 -8.21 -8.06 -31.26
CA ILE A 165 -6.96 -7.65 -30.62
C ILE A 165 -6.41 -8.79 -29.75
N THR A 166 -5.18 -8.67 -29.29
CA THR A 166 -4.61 -9.65 -28.34
C THR A 166 -4.60 -9.05 -26.94
N PRO A 167 -5.17 -9.70 -25.90
CA PRO A 167 -5.21 -9.14 -24.55
C PRO A 167 -3.84 -8.73 -24.00
N ALA A 168 -2.80 -9.52 -24.30
CA ALA A 168 -1.44 -9.24 -23.86
C ALA A 168 -0.84 -7.93 -24.44
N GLN A 169 -1.40 -7.41 -25.54
CA GLN A 169 -0.96 -6.12 -26.11
C GLN A 169 -1.44 -4.92 -25.31
N VAL A 170 -2.48 -5.08 -24.49
CA VAL A 170 -3.10 -3.99 -23.70
C VAL A 170 -3.05 -4.24 -22.19
N LEU A 171 -2.71 -5.45 -21.76
CA LEU A 171 -2.46 -5.85 -20.36
C LEU A 171 -0.97 -5.83 -20.01
N ASP A 172 -0.16 -5.04 -20.71
CA ASP A 172 1.29 -4.93 -20.50
C ASP A 172 1.67 -3.93 -19.39
N GLY A 173 0.67 -3.27 -18.79
CA GLY A 173 0.86 -2.26 -17.76
C GLY A 173 1.16 -0.85 -18.28
N THR A 174 1.06 -0.62 -19.59
CA THR A 174 1.29 0.68 -20.22
C THR A 174 -0.02 1.32 -20.70
N TRP A 175 0.05 2.61 -21.05
CA TRP A 175 -1.09 3.37 -21.56
C TRP A 175 -1.27 3.12 -23.06
N HIS A 176 -2.46 2.69 -23.46
CA HIS A 176 -2.85 2.49 -24.86
C HIS A 176 -3.95 3.45 -25.27
N HIS A 177 -3.88 3.94 -26.50
CA HIS A 177 -4.90 4.80 -27.09
C HIS A 177 -5.96 3.95 -27.79
N CYS A 178 -7.17 3.95 -27.25
CA CYS A 178 -8.32 3.28 -27.85
C CYS A 178 -9.23 4.33 -28.48
N ALA A 179 -9.53 4.18 -29.76
CA ALA A 179 -10.47 5.06 -30.45
C ALA A 179 -11.41 4.30 -31.37
N ALA A 180 -12.59 4.87 -31.63
CA ALA A 180 -13.52 4.34 -32.60
C ALA A 180 -14.30 5.46 -33.27
N THR A 181 -14.50 5.37 -34.60
CA THR A 181 -15.10 6.42 -35.40
C THR A 181 -16.27 5.88 -36.23
N PHE A 182 -17.25 6.73 -36.47
CA PHE A 182 -18.27 6.55 -37.50
C PHE A 182 -18.41 7.83 -38.31
N ASP A 183 -18.31 7.73 -39.64
CA ASP A 183 -18.32 8.86 -40.58
C ASP A 183 -19.60 8.97 -41.43
N GLY A 184 -20.62 8.14 -41.11
CA GLY A 184 -21.85 8.02 -41.90
C GLY A 184 -21.82 6.89 -42.92
N GLN A 185 -20.66 6.29 -43.17
CA GLN A 185 -20.48 5.18 -44.11
C GLN A 185 -19.76 3.97 -43.50
N PHE A 186 -18.77 4.21 -42.65
CA PHE A 186 -17.91 3.19 -42.06
C PHE A 186 -17.79 3.41 -40.55
N MET A 187 -17.92 2.31 -39.81
CA MET A 187 -17.45 2.19 -38.45
C MET A 187 -16.00 1.73 -38.50
N ARG A 188 -15.14 2.31 -37.67
CA ARG A 188 -13.72 1.95 -37.56
C ARG A 188 -13.30 1.93 -36.11
N VAL A 189 -12.43 0.98 -35.76
CA VAL A 189 -11.84 0.85 -34.43
C VAL A 189 -10.32 0.93 -34.57
N TYR A 190 -9.70 1.66 -33.65
CA TYR A 190 -8.27 1.95 -33.65
C TYR A 190 -7.68 1.60 -32.29
N LEU A 191 -6.47 1.05 -32.34
CA LEU A 191 -5.61 0.83 -31.19
C LEU A 191 -4.25 1.45 -31.50
N ASP A 192 -3.77 2.33 -30.62
CA ASP A 192 -2.48 3.03 -30.74
C ASP A 192 -2.31 3.74 -32.09
N GLY A 193 -3.38 4.43 -32.52
CA GLY A 193 -3.41 5.19 -33.78
C GLY A 193 -3.55 4.34 -35.05
N LYS A 194 -3.58 3.01 -34.96
CA LYS A 194 -3.71 2.09 -36.10
C LYS A 194 -5.13 1.54 -36.19
N GLU A 195 -5.72 1.51 -37.38
CA GLU A 195 -7.00 0.81 -37.62
C GLU A 195 -6.82 -0.70 -37.40
N VAL A 196 -7.63 -1.26 -36.50
CA VAL A 196 -7.64 -2.69 -36.13
C VAL A 196 -8.93 -3.40 -36.54
N GLY A 197 -9.97 -2.64 -36.92
CA GLY A 197 -11.19 -3.18 -37.48
C GLY A 197 -12.00 -2.11 -38.21
N SER A 198 -12.74 -2.53 -39.23
CA SER A 198 -13.68 -1.67 -39.93
C SER A 198 -14.89 -2.43 -40.46
N LEU A 199 -16.01 -1.73 -40.50
CA LEU A 199 -17.29 -2.25 -40.96
C LEU A 199 -18.01 -1.20 -41.78
N ARG A 200 -18.38 -1.53 -43.01
CA ARG A 200 -19.20 -0.66 -43.86
C ARG A 200 -20.66 -0.73 -43.41
N ARG A 201 -21.20 0.40 -42.95
CA ARG A 201 -22.60 0.55 -42.54
C ARG A 201 -23.07 1.98 -42.86
N ALA A 202 -23.61 2.18 -44.06
CA ALA A 202 -24.13 3.50 -44.43
C ALA A 202 -25.40 3.83 -43.65
N GLY A 203 -25.51 5.06 -43.15
CA GLY A 203 -26.69 5.54 -42.45
C GLY A 203 -26.39 6.66 -41.46
N LYS A 204 -27.34 6.91 -40.57
CA LYS A 204 -27.20 7.81 -39.43
C LYS A 204 -27.33 7.03 -38.14
N ILE A 205 -26.68 7.52 -37.09
CA ILE A 205 -26.80 6.97 -35.74
C ILE A 205 -28.09 7.54 -35.14
N VAL A 206 -28.92 6.66 -34.62
CA VAL A 206 -30.08 7.03 -33.80
C VAL A 206 -29.64 7.12 -32.34
N THR A 207 -29.90 8.24 -31.67
CA THR A 207 -29.43 8.56 -30.31
C THR A 207 -30.61 8.76 -29.35
N ARG A 208 -30.42 8.57 -28.03
CA ARG A 208 -31.50 8.78 -27.06
C ARG A 208 -31.12 9.72 -25.91
N ALA A 209 -31.55 10.98 -26.01
CA ALA A 209 -31.29 12.04 -25.04
C ALA A 209 -31.66 11.74 -23.57
N SER A 210 -32.70 10.93 -23.34
CA SER A 210 -33.33 10.79 -22.02
C SER A 210 -32.73 9.71 -21.12
N VAL A 211 -31.75 8.94 -21.59
CA VAL A 211 -31.15 7.82 -20.84
C VAL A 211 -29.71 8.17 -20.46
N PRO A 212 -29.31 8.07 -19.19
CA PRO A 212 -27.93 8.34 -18.79
C PRO A 212 -26.96 7.36 -19.45
N ALA A 213 -25.77 7.86 -19.75
CA ALA A 213 -24.64 7.02 -20.11
C ALA A 213 -23.74 6.80 -18.89
N PHE A 214 -22.84 5.84 -18.99
CA PHE A 214 -21.95 5.43 -17.93
C PHE A 214 -20.53 5.34 -18.48
N ILE A 215 -19.59 5.93 -17.76
CA ILE A 215 -18.16 5.76 -17.98
C ILE A 215 -17.74 4.52 -17.20
N GLY A 216 -16.99 3.61 -17.82
CA GLY A 216 -16.39 2.50 -17.09
C GLY A 216 -17.34 1.38 -16.65
N SER A 217 -18.63 1.35 -17.05
CA SER A 217 -19.57 0.31 -16.60
C SER A 217 -20.83 0.19 -17.46
N SER A 218 -21.47 -0.97 -17.37
CA SER A 218 -22.79 -1.23 -17.95
C SER A 218 -23.88 -0.87 -16.95
N SER A 219 -24.55 0.26 -17.19
CA SER A 219 -25.60 0.84 -16.34
C SER A 219 -25.21 1.02 -14.86
N GLY A 220 -23.90 1.08 -14.54
CA GLY A 220 -23.40 1.11 -13.18
C GLY A 220 -23.57 -0.19 -12.38
N GLN A 221 -23.96 -1.29 -13.02
CA GLN A 221 -24.33 -2.55 -12.36
C GLN A 221 -23.39 -3.72 -12.70
N GLY A 222 -22.71 -3.68 -13.84
CA GLY A 222 -21.81 -4.74 -14.29
C GLY A 222 -20.75 -4.25 -15.28
N GLU A 223 -19.93 -5.19 -15.76
CA GLU A 223 -18.95 -4.97 -16.85
C GLU A 223 -17.98 -3.81 -16.55
N PHE A 224 -17.66 -3.65 -15.25
CA PHE A 224 -16.87 -2.55 -14.74
C PHE A 224 -15.45 -2.59 -15.32
N PHE A 225 -15.01 -1.51 -15.97
CA PHE A 225 -13.62 -1.32 -16.36
C PHE A 225 -12.69 -1.41 -15.14
N GLN A 226 -11.54 -2.06 -15.32
CA GLN A 226 -10.54 -2.24 -14.28
C GLN A 226 -9.21 -1.66 -14.76
N GLY A 227 -8.65 -0.70 -14.02
CA GLY A 227 -7.38 -0.05 -14.31
C GLY A 227 -7.49 1.44 -14.61
N GLY A 228 -6.48 1.97 -15.29
CA GLY A 228 -6.35 3.38 -15.61
C GLY A 228 -7.27 3.80 -16.76
N LEU A 229 -8.01 4.89 -16.59
CA LEU A 229 -8.77 5.55 -17.65
C LEU A 229 -8.44 7.05 -17.67
N ASP A 230 -8.02 7.54 -18.84
CA ASP A 230 -7.58 8.91 -19.04
C ASP A 230 -8.17 9.51 -20.33
N ASP A 231 -8.36 10.83 -20.34
CA ASP A 231 -8.65 11.65 -21.52
C ASP A 231 -9.77 11.10 -22.43
N LEU A 232 -10.94 10.82 -21.84
CA LEU A 232 -12.11 10.34 -22.58
C LEU A 232 -12.75 11.49 -23.34
N ARG A 233 -12.68 11.43 -24.67
CA ARG A 233 -13.23 12.42 -25.61
C ARG A 233 -14.31 11.80 -26.47
N ILE A 234 -15.38 12.56 -26.69
CA ILE A 234 -16.45 12.22 -27.63
C ILE A 234 -16.66 13.39 -28.59
N TYR A 235 -16.48 13.16 -29.89
CA TYR A 235 -16.62 14.17 -30.94
C TYR A 235 -17.92 14.00 -31.71
N ALA A 236 -18.48 15.10 -32.20
CA ALA A 236 -19.72 15.11 -33.01
C ALA A 236 -19.53 14.66 -34.47
N LYS A 237 -18.33 14.19 -34.84
CA LYS A 237 -17.96 13.74 -36.19
C LYS A 237 -17.10 12.48 -36.12
N GLY A 238 -17.09 11.72 -37.21
CA GLY A 238 -16.07 10.70 -37.44
C GLY A 238 -14.74 11.35 -37.80
N LEU A 239 -13.75 11.26 -36.91
CA LEU A 239 -12.40 11.73 -37.16
C LEU A 239 -11.71 10.85 -38.22
N THR A 240 -10.81 11.45 -38.99
CA THR A 240 -10.00 10.72 -39.98
C THR A 240 -8.91 9.88 -39.31
N PRO A 241 -8.37 8.85 -39.97
CA PRO A 241 -7.22 8.10 -39.45
C PRO A 241 -6.04 8.99 -39.04
N GLU A 242 -5.76 10.06 -39.79
CA GLU A 242 -4.70 11.01 -39.48
C GLU A 242 -4.99 11.84 -38.23
N GLN A 243 -6.25 12.19 -37.99
CA GLN A 243 -6.67 12.87 -36.75
C GLN A 243 -6.50 11.93 -35.55
N ILE A 244 -6.93 10.67 -35.67
CA ILE A 244 -6.75 9.66 -34.61
C ILE A 244 -5.26 9.44 -34.32
N LEU A 245 -4.43 9.32 -35.36
CA LEU A 245 -2.98 9.18 -35.20
C LEU A 245 -2.34 10.39 -34.53
N ARG A 246 -2.84 11.61 -34.76
CA ARG A 246 -2.38 12.81 -34.04
C ARG A 246 -2.70 12.74 -32.55
N LEU A 247 -3.90 12.32 -32.16
CA LEU A 247 -4.29 12.15 -30.74
C LEU A 247 -3.40 11.12 -30.04
N TYR A 248 -3.11 10.00 -30.71
CA TYR A 248 -2.18 9.00 -30.18
C TYR A 248 -0.76 9.59 -29.99
N ARG A 249 -0.23 10.25 -31.02
CA ARG A 249 1.13 10.83 -30.97
C ARG A 249 1.27 11.89 -29.89
N SER A 250 0.28 12.77 -29.70
CA SER A 250 0.32 13.80 -28.65
C SER A 250 0.39 13.20 -27.25
N GLY A 251 -0.32 12.09 -26.99
CA GLY A 251 -0.20 11.40 -25.72
C GLY A 251 1.14 10.69 -25.55
N GLY A 252 1.65 10.05 -26.61
CA GLY A 252 3.00 9.47 -26.61
C GLY A 252 4.11 10.49 -26.32
N GLU A 253 4.03 11.68 -26.91
CA GLU A 253 4.95 12.80 -26.64
C GLU A 253 4.85 13.31 -25.19
N SER A 254 3.65 13.33 -24.62
CA SER A 254 3.40 13.71 -23.23
C SER A 254 4.02 12.70 -22.25
N LEU A 255 3.84 11.40 -22.50
CA LEU A 255 4.47 10.32 -21.72
C LEU A 255 6.00 10.37 -21.84
N ALA A 256 6.54 10.57 -23.04
CA ALA A 256 7.98 10.66 -23.26
C ALA A 256 8.59 11.88 -22.56
N THR A 257 7.90 13.03 -22.57
CA THR A 257 8.33 14.23 -21.86
C THR A 257 8.34 14.00 -20.35
N TYR A 258 7.31 13.36 -19.82
CA TYR A 258 7.23 13.02 -18.40
C TYR A 258 8.33 12.05 -17.97
N SER A 259 8.59 10.99 -18.75
CA SER A 259 9.68 10.05 -18.48
C SER A 259 11.04 10.77 -18.42
N LYS A 260 11.29 11.71 -19.34
CA LYS A 260 12.50 12.53 -19.32
C LYS A 260 12.60 13.41 -18.07
N GLN A 261 11.48 14.00 -17.61
CA GLN A 261 11.44 14.80 -16.39
C GLN A 261 11.75 13.95 -15.16
N ILE A 262 11.17 12.75 -15.06
CA ILE A 262 11.49 11.78 -14.00
C ILE A 262 12.96 11.40 -14.06
N ASP A 263 13.51 11.11 -15.24
CA ASP A 263 14.93 10.78 -15.39
C ASP A 263 15.85 11.92 -14.96
N ILE A 264 15.52 13.16 -15.29
CA ILE A 264 16.28 14.35 -14.88
C ILE A 264 16.22 14.50 -13.36
N ARG A 265 15.02 14.46 -12.76
CA ARG A 265 14.83 14.56 -11.30
C ARG A 265 15.54 13.41 -10.58
N LEU A 266 15.50 12.21 -11.13
CA LEU A 266 16.17 11.06 -10.54
C LEU A 266 17.70 11.19 -10.62
N ARG A 267 18.27 11.82 -11.66
CA ARG A 267 19.72 12.09 -11.72
C ARG A 267 20.21 13.08 -10.67
N THR A 268 19.36 13.97 -10.18
CA THR A 268 19.75 14.90 -9.08
C THR A 268 19.66 14.25 -7.70
N LEU A 269 18.94 13.13 -7.59
CA LEU A 269 18.67 12.45 -6.32
C LEU A 269 19.42 11.13 -6.17
N TYR A 270 19.73 10.46 -7.29
CA TYR A 270 20.34 9.13 -7.32
C TYR A 270 21.64 9.16 -8.14
N ALA A 271 22.71 8.69 -7.50
CA ALA A 271 23.95 8.31 -8.15
C ALA A 271 24.40 6.97 -7.54
N PRO A 272 24.75 5.95 -8.34
CA PRO A 272 25.26 4.70 -7.79
C PRO A 272 26.62 4.95 -7.12
N GLY A 273 26.71 4.64 -5.83
CA GLY A 273 27.95 4.61 -5.06
C GLY A 273 28.72 3.29 -5.22
N ALA A 274 29.74 3.07 -4.39
CA ALA A 274 30.52 1.84 -4.39
C ALA A 274 29.74 0.63 -3.82
N SER A 275 28.69 0.87 -3.04
CA SER A 275 27.82 -0.18 -2.47
C SER A 275 26.33 0.18 -2.50
N PHE A 276 25.48 -0.82 -2.27
CA PHE A 276 24.04 -0.60 -2.08
C PHE A 276 23.77 0.28 -0.86
N ALA A 277 24.50 0.07 0.24
CA ALA A 277 24.36 0.82 1.48
C ALA A 277 24.68 2.31 1.29
N GLU A 278 25.81 2.61 0.66
CA GLU A 278 26.22 3.97 0.28
C GLU A 278 25.15 4.63 -0.59
N THR A 279 24.76 3.93 -1.67
CA THR A 279 23.78 4.45 -2.63
C THR A 279 22.45 4.78 -1.96
N LEU A 280 21.95 3.89 -1.10
CA LEU A 280 20.65 4.08 -0.44
C LEU A 280 20.71 5.19 0.62
N ALA A 281 21.81 5.29 1.36
CA ALA A 281 22.03 6.32 2.36
C ALA A 281 22.17 7.71 1.74
N ASP A 282 23.04 7.86 0.72
CA ASP A 282 23.20 9.11 -0.04
C ASP A 282 21.90 9.55 -0.70
N THR A 283 21.13 8.59 -1.23
CA THR A 283 19.82 8.90 -1.81
C THR A 283 18.88 9.39 -0.73
N ARG A 284 18.83 8.76 0.45
CA ARG A 284 18.00 9.21 1.58
C ARG A 284 18.36 10.64 2.00
N GLU A 285 19.65 10.92 2.17
CA GLU A 285 20.15 12.23 2.54
C GLU A 285 19.68 13.30 1.54
N LYS A 286 19.88 13.07 0.24
CA LYS A 286 19.44 14.01 -0.82
C LYS A 286 17.94 14.24 -0.83
N PHE A 287 17.14 13.21 -0.55
CA PHE A 287 15.69 13.35 -0.46
C PHE A 287 15.30 14.25 0.72
N THR A 288 15.93 14.06 1.88
CA THR A 288 15.68 14.90 3.06
C THR A 288 16.17 16.33 2.86
N GLU A 289 17.39 16.53 2.35
CA GLU A 289 17.98 17.85 2.11
C GLU A 289 17.18 18.68 1.09
N GLN A 290 16.72 18.04 0.01
CA GLN A 290 15.95 18.72 -1.04
C GLN A 290 14.45 18.80 -0.74
N GLY A 291 13.99 18.24 0.40
CA GLY A 291 12.57 18.21 0.76
C GLY A 291 11.71 17.47 -0.27
N VAL A 292 12.29 16.48 -0.95
CA VAL A 292 11.62 15.77 -2.05
C VAL A 292 10.70 14.70 -1.49
N GLN A 293 9.41 14.81 -1.82
CA GLN A 293 8.48 13.71 -1.62
C GLN A 293 8.60 12.68 -2.75
N LEU A 294 8.73 11.41 -2.36
CA LEU A 294 8.80 10.29 -3.29
C LEU A 294 7.40 9.92 -3.77
N ASP A 295 7.04 10.41 -4.96
CA ASP A 295 5.84 9.95 -5.66
C ASP A 295 6.03 8.54 -6.26
N ARG A 296 4.92 7.92 -6.69
CA ARG A 296 4.88 6.55 -7.19
C ARG A 296 5.80 6.33 -8.40
N ASP A 297 5.89 7.30 -9.30
CA ASP A 297 6.62 7.16 -10.56
C ASP A 297 8.13 7.32 -10.32
N LEU A 298 8.51 8.29 -9.49
CA LEU A 298 9.89 8.45 -9.02
C LEU A 298 10.35 7.23 -8.21
N ALA A 299 9.50 6.70 -7.32
CA ALA A 299 9.76 5.46 -6.57
C ALA A 299 10.02 4.29 -7.53
N SER A 300 9.14 4.09 -8.51
CA SER A 300 9.25 2.99 -9.46
C SER A 300 10.54 3.08 -10.28
N ALA A 301 10.86 4.27 -10.81
CA ALA A 301 12.10 4.50 -11.55
C ALA A 301 13.36 4.27 -10.70
N LEU A 302 13.34 4.72 -9.44
CA LEU A 302 14.43 4.51 -8.49
C LEU A 302 14.64 3.03 -8.17
N LEU A 303 13.57 2.29 -7.89
CA LEU A 303 13.63 0.87 -7.55
C LEU A 303 14.21 0.04 -8.70
N VAL A 304 13.85 0.36 -9.96
CA VAL A 304 14.43 -0.29 -11.14
C VAL A 304 15.93 -0.07 -11.21
N ARG A 305 16.41 1.17 -10.99
CA ARG A 305 17.85 1.48 -10.99
C ARG A 305 18.59 0.80 -9.83
N LEU A 306 18.04 0.83 -8.62
CA LEU A 306 18.62 0.15 -7.45
C LEU A 306 18.74 -1.36 -7.68
N LYS A 307 17.66 -2.01 -8.12
CA LYS A 307 17.66 -3.46 -8.39
C LYS A 307 18.59 -3.84 -9.53
N SER A 308 18.71 -3.00 -10.57
CA SER A 308 19.63 -3.23 -11.67
C SER A 308 21.10 -3.08 -11.27
N SER A 309 21.42 -2.13 -10.38
CA SER A 309 22.79 -1.87 -9.94
C SER A 309 23.25 -2.85 -8.85
N PHE A 310 22.34 -3.28 -7.98
CA PHE A 310 22.65 -4.09 -6.78
C PHE A 310 21.62 -5.21 -6.54
N PRO A 311 21.51 -6.21 -7.45
CA PRO A 311 20.42 -7.19 -7.39
C PRO A 311 20.41 -8.03 -6.11
N GLU A 312 21.57 -8.52 -5.65
CA GLU A 312 21.66 -9.39 -4.46
C GLU A 312 21.38 -8.64 -3.15
N ASP A 313 21.97 -7.45 -2.99
CA ASP A 313 21.77 -6.64 -1.79
C ASP A 313 20.35 -6.05 -1.74
N TYR A 314 19.75 -5.73 -2.89
CA TYR A 314 18.35 -5.31 -2.97
C TYR A 314 17.41 -6.37 -2.38
N GLU A 315 17.54 -7.62 -2.83
CA GLU A 315 16.70 -8.71 -2.33
C GLU A 315 16.99 -9.04 -0.85
N THR A 316 18.27 -8.96 -0.45
CA THR A 316 18.67 -9.15 0.95
C THR A 316 18.06 -8.08 1.85
N PHE A 317 18.12 -6.82 1.44
CA PHE A 317 17.52 -5.69 2.17
C PHE A 317 16.01 -5.85 2.30
N LEU A 318 15.32 -6.17 1.18
CA LEU A 318 13.88 -6.36 1.16
C LEU A 318 13.45 -7.49 2.11
N LYS A 319 14.18 -8.62 2.08
CA LYS A 319 13.91 -9.78 2.93
C LYS A 319 14.02 -9.45 4.42
N TRP A 320 15.07 -8.75 4.83
CA TRP A 320 15.40 -8.59 6.25
C TRP A 320 14.85 -7.32 6.87
N SER A 321 14.81 -6.19 6.15
CA SER A 321 14.25 -4.96 6.71
C SER A 321 12.71 -5.00 6.80
N GLY A 322 12.07 -5.87 6.02
CA GLY A 322 10.61 -5.92 5.87
C GLY A 322 10.02 -4.67 5.18
N ALA A 323 10.87 -3.79 4.65
CA ALA A 323 10.50 -2.58 3.93
C ALA A 323 11.16 -2.56 2.54
N SER A 324 10.43 -2.08 1.53
CA SER A 324 11.05 -1.80 0.24
C SER A 324 12.01 -0.60 0.35
N PRO A 325 13.03 -0.48 -0.52
CA PRO A 325 13.89 0.70 -0.51
C PRO A 325 13.11 2.02 -0.67
N ALA A 326 11.98 2.03 -1.38
CA ALA A 326 11.11 3.19 -1.49
C ALA A 326 10.42 3.52 -0.15
N GLN A 327 9.91 2.51 0.56
CA GLN A 327 9.35 2.71 1.90
C GLN A 327 10.40 3.19 2.89
N TYR A 328 11.62 2.63 2.81
CA TYR A 328 12.75 3.10 3.59
C TYR A 328 12.95 4.59 3.34
N LEU A 329 13.21 4.99 2.09
CA LEU A 329 13.49 6.39 1.72
C LEU A 329 12.38 7.38 2.09
N SER A 330 11.12 6.97 2.05
CA SER A 330 9.97 7.82 2.39
C SER A 330 9.59 7.83 3.88
N ALA A 331 10.19 6.97 4.71
CA ALA A 331 9.79 6.87 6.10
C ALA A 331 10.26 8.08 6.92
N ASP A 332 9.33 8.62 7.72
CA ASP A 332 9.60 9.67 8.70
C ASP A 332 10.38 9.13 9.91
N GLY A 333 11.24 9.96 10.49
CA GLY A 333 12.02 9.62 11.67
C GLY A 333 13.17 8.64 11.41
N ASP A 334 13.74 8.09 12.49
CA ASP A 334 14.93 7.23 12.47
C ASP A 334 14.60 5.76 12.11
N VAL A 335 13.95 5.55 10.96
CA VAL A 335 13.63 4.20 10.45
C VAL A 335 14.88 3.31 10.35
N SER A 336 16.03 3.90 10.01
CA SER A 336 17.32 3.23 9.90
C SER A 336 17.73 2.59 11.22
N ILE A 337 17.55 3.33 12.32
CA ILE A 337 17.86 2.87 13.67
C ILE A 337 16.88 1.77 14.07
N GLN A 338 15.58 1.99 13.88
CA GLN A 338 14.55 1.01 14.23
C GLN A 338 14.78 -0.33 13.53
N LYS A 339 15.05 -0.32 12.21
CA LYS A 339 15.29 -1.55 11.45
C LYS A 339 16.59 -2.24 11.80
N ALA A 340 17.66 -1.48 12.08
CA ALA A 340 18.89 -2.07 12.57
C ALA A 340 18.71 -2.67 13.97
N GLU A 341 17.98 -1.99 14.86
CA GLU A 341 17.71 -2.43 16.23
C GLU A 341 16.89 -3.73 16.26
N GLU A 342 15.78 -3.80 15.52
CA GLU A 342 14.95 -5.00 15.39
C GLU A 342 15.80 -6.24 14.99
N LEU A 343 16.69 -6.06 14.02
CA LEU A 343 17.54 -7.16 13.52
C LEU A 343 18.68 -7.51 14.49
N VAL A 344 19.30 -6.52 15.13
CA VAL A 344 20.36 -6.77 16.12
C VAL A 344 19.81 -7.44 17.37
N GLU A 345 18.60 -7.06 17.83
CA GLU A 345 17.91 -7.75 18.93
C GLU A 345 17.65 -9.22 18.60
N LEU A 346 17.12 -9.49 17.40
CA LEU A 346 16.88 -10.86 16.92
C LEU A 346 18.19 -11.66 16.83
N LEU A 347 19.27 -11.00 16.40
CA LEU A 347 20.59 -11.61 16.25
C LEU A 347 21.20 -12.05 17.59
N VAL A 348 20.92 -11.32 18.68
CA VAL A 348 21.48 -11.59 20.02
C VAL A 348 20.57 -12.38 20.94
N GLU A 349 19.31 -12.64 20.56
CA GLU A 349 18.31 -13.36 21.36
C GLU A 349 18.84 -14.68 21.93
N TYR A 350 19.61 -15.43 21.12
CA TYR A 350 20.12 -16.76 21.48
C TYR A 350 21.60 -16.77 21.89
N LYS A 351 22.21 -15.60 22.12
CA LYS A 351 23.64 -15.49 22.43
C LYS A 351 23.98 -16.23 23.74
N PRO A 352 24.99 -17.12 23.76
CA PRO A 352 25.42 -17.82 24.97
C PRO A 352 25.88 -16.86 26.08
N LEU A 353 25.09 -16.76 27.15
CA LEU A 353 25.37 -15.86 28.28
C LEU A 353 26.23 -16.52 29.37
N THR A 354 26.12 -17.85 29.53
CA THR A 354 26.80 -18.59 30.60
C THR A 354 28.01 -19.37 30.08
N LYS A 355 28.99 -19.62 30.96
CA LYS A 355 30.17 -20.44 30.66
C LYS A 355 29.78 -21.83 30.14
N ARG A 356 28.77 -22.46 30.78
CA ARG A 356 28.24 -23.77 30.39
C ARG A 356 27.64 -23.77 28.98
N GLN A 357 26.88 -22.73 28.60
CA GLN A 357 26.32 -22.62 27.25
C GLN A 357 27.39 -22.39 26.17
N ARG A 358 28.51 -21.74 26.52
CA ARG A 358 29.66 -21.56 25.62
C ARG A 358 30.45 -22.85 25.43
N GLU A 359 30.64 -23.63 26.49
CA GLU A 359 31.32 -24.94 26.43
C GLU A 359 30.59 -25.97 25.55
N THR A 360 29.28 -25.80 25.32
CA THR A 360 28.48 -26.68 24.44
C THR A 360 28.49 -26.25 22.96
N GLN A 361 29.17 -25.16 22.59
CA GLN A 361 29.23 -24.67 21.20
C GLN A 361 30.39 -25.31 20.43
N THR A 362 30.21 -25.47 19.13
CA THR A 362 31.28 -25.83 18.20
C THR A 362 32.22 -24.63 17.95
N PRO A 363 33.46 -24.86 17.48
CA PRO A 363 34.36 -23.77 17.10
C PRO A 363 33.81 -22.85 16.00
N GLU A 364 32.96 -23.38 15.12
CA GLU A 364 32.26 -22.59 14.08
C GLU A 364 31.24 -21.65 14.71
N GLN A 365 30.36 -22.17 15.57
CA GLN A 365 29.38 -21.35 16.28
C GLN A 365 30.02 -20.26 17.14
N LEU A 366 31.16 -20.54 17.78
CA LEU A 366 31.88 -19.53 18.55
C LEU A 366 32.41 -18.39 17.65
N ARG A 367 32.90 -18.69 16.44
CA ARG A 367 33.29 -17.66 15.46
C ARG A 367 32.09 -16.87 14.97
N ASP A 368 30.96 -17.52 14.73
CA ASP A 368 29.72 -16.83 14.37
C ASP A 368 29.30 -15.86 15.49
N TRP A 369 29.38 -16.27 16.76
CA TRP A 369 29.10 -15.39 17.89
C TRP A 369 30.09 -14.23 18.06
N GLU A 370 31.34 -14.40 17.64
CA GLU A 370 32.31 -13.30 17.57
C GLU A 370 31.89 -12.27 16.51
N GLN A 371 31.49 -12.72 15.31
CA GLN A 371 31.00 -11.83 14.25
C GLN A 371 29.71 -11.10 14.66
N VAL A 372 28.77 -11.80 15.30
CA VAL A 372 27.57 -11.17 15.92
C VAL A 372 27.97 -10.12 16.95
N GLY A 373 28.99 -10.39 17.75
CA GLY A 373 29.53 -9.44 18.72
C GLY A 373 30.07 -8.17 18.08
N GLU A 374 30.77 -8.29 16.94
CA GLU A 374 31.26 -7.13 16.19
C GLU A 374 30.12 -6.32 15.56
N ILE A 375 29.10 -6.97 15.00
CA ILE A 375 27.90 -6.29 14.48
C ILE A 375 27.20 -5.51 15.60
N GLN A 376 27.00 -6.13 16.77
CA GLN A 376 26.40 -5.48 17.94
C GLN A 376 27.21 -4.25 18.38
N LYS A 377 28.55 -4.35 18.45
CA LYS A 377 29.41 -3.21 18.80
C LYS A 377 29.32 -2.07 17.79
N ARG A 378 29.31 -2.39 16.49
CA ARG A 378 29.14 -1.40 15.42
C ARG A 378 27.80 -0.67 15.54
N PHE A 379 26.72 -1.40 15.80
CA PHE A 379 25.40 -0.84 16.05
C PHE A 379 25.38 0.12 17.25
N GLU A 380 25.88 -0.31 18.41
CA GLU A 380 25.91 0.54 19.62
C GLU A 380 26.78 1.79 19.42
N HIS A 381 27.92 1.64 18.74
CA HIS A 381 28.77 2.78 18.40
C HIS A 381 28.03 3.76 17.48
N LEU A 382 27.38 3.27 16.43
CA LEU A 382 26.65 4.11 15.48
C LEU A 382 25.45 4.80 16.15
N LYS A 383 24.70 4.08 17.00
CA LYS A 383 23.60 4.63 17.80
C LYS A 383 24.08 5.75 18.75
N SER A 384 25.29 5.63 19.31
CA SER A 384 25.87 6.65 20.18
C SER A 384 26.20 7.97 19.49
N GLN A 385 26.33 7.97 18.15
CA GLN A 385 26.62 9.17 17.36
C GLN A 385 25.38 10.06 17.13
N GLY A 386 24.17 9.56 17.43
CA GLY A 386 22.92 10.33 17.35
C GLY A 386 22.67 10.92 15.96
N GLU A 387 22.26 12.20 15.92
CA GLU A 387 21.89 12.92 14.69
C GLU A 387 23.01 12.91 13.62
N SER A 388 24.28 12.88 14.02
CA SER A 388 25.40 12.87 13.06
C SER A 388 25.49 11.59 12.24
N ALA A 389 24.84 10.51 12.67
CA ALA A 389 24.76 9.24 11.96
C ALA A 389 23.41 9.05 11.23
N CYS A 390 22.51 10.03 11.20
CA CYS A 390 21.16 9.84 10.64
C CYS A 390 21.16 9.27 9.20
N PHE A 391 22.12 9.70 8.38
CA PHE A 391 22.31 9.24 6.99
C PHE A 391 23.56 8.38 6.79
N SER A 392 24.10 7.81 7.85
CA SER A 392 25.25 6.91 7.74
C SER A 392 24.86 5.63 6.96
N GLN A 393 25.68 5.26 5.99
CA GLN A 393 25.53 4.01 5.23
C GLN A 393 25.65 2.78 6.12
N GLU A 394 26.37 2.88 7.24
CA GLU A 394 26.61 1.81 8.19
C GLU A 394 25.30 1.25 8.77
N TRP A 395 24.21 2.03 8.83
CA TRP A 395 22.89 1.49 9.19
C TRP A 395 22.43 0.40 8.22
N VAL A 396 22.55 0.66 6.92
CA VAL A 396 22.16 -0.29 5.88
C VAL A 396 23.12 -1.47 5.85
N GLU A 397 24.42 -1.24 6.08
CA GLU A 397 25.40 -2.33 6.23
C GLU A 397 25.09 -3.25 7.41
N ILE A 398 24.70 -2.68 8.56
CA ILE A 398 24.29 -3.45 9.74
C ILE A 398 23.04 -4.29 9.43
N ILE A 399 22.04 -3.71 8.77
CA ILE A 399 20.83 -4.42 8.33
C ILE A 399 21.20 -5.62 7.45
N LEU A 400 22.04 -5.41 6.44
CA LEU A 400 22.48 -6.47 5.53
C LEU A 400 23.32 -7.53 6.25
N ALA A 401 24.26 -7.12 7.11
CA ALA A 401 25.12 -8.02 7.86
C ALA A 401 24.32 -8.86 8.87
N ALA A 402 23.50 -8.23 9.72
CA ALA A 402 22.68 -8.90 10.72
C ALA A 402 21.72 -9.90 10.05
N GLY A 403 21.05 -9.47 8.97
CA GLY A 403 20.18 -10.32 8.17
C GLY A 403 20.84 -11.63 7.73
N ARG A 404 22.07 -11.58 7.21
CA ARG A 404 22.80 -12.77 6.74
C ARG A 404 23.10 -13.80 7.85
N HIS A 405 23.15 -13.37 9.11
CA HIS A 405 23.41 -14.25 10.26
C HIS A 405 22.14 -14.75 10.96
N ILE A 406 20.97 -14.20 10.66
CA ILE A 406 19.71 -14.64 11.27
C ILE A 406 19.28 -15.98 10.68
N GLN A 407 19.19 -17.00 11.55
CA GLN A 407 18.58 -18.28 11.23
C GLN A 407 17.12 -18.29 11.71
N LEU A 408 16.18 -18.08 10.79
CA LEU A 408 14.76 -18.25 11.08
C LEU A 408 14.48 -19.72 11.37
N ARG A 409 13.83 -20.04 12.50
CA ARG A 409 13.37 -21.41 12.75
C ARG A 409 12.36 -21.82 11.67
N PRO A 410 12.41 -23.07 11.17
CA PRO A 410 11.34 -23.59 10.34
C PRO A 410 10.03 -23.52 11.13
N SER A 411 9.01 -22.84 10.61
CA SER A 411 7.67 -22.92 11.16
C SER A 411 7.08 -24.27 10.79
N VAL A 412 7.29 -25.28 11.63
CA VAL A 412 6.53 -26.53 11.52
C VAL A 412 5.16 -26.26 12.13
N SER A 413 4.16 -26.06 11.28
CA SER A 413 2.77 -26.09 11.73
C SER A 413 2.43 -27.53 12.08
N GLU A 414 2.70 -27.93 13.33
CA GLU A 414 2.14 -29.16 13.86
C GLU A 414 0.62 -28.97 13.93
N ALA A 415 -0.14 -29.95 13.43
CA ALA A 415 -1.59 -29.94 13.57
C ALA A 415 -1.90 -29.86 15.06
N VAL A 416 -2.57 -28.80 15.50
CA VAL A 416 -3.05 -28.67 16.88
C VAL A 416 -3.83 -29.94 17.17
N ALA A 417 -3.39 -30.71 18.18
CA ALA A 417 -4.10 -31.92 18.56
C ALA A 417 -5.59 -31.58 18.71
N PRO A 418 -6.52 -32.35 18.12
CA PRO A 418 -7.93 -32.01 18.14
C PRO A 418 -8.36 -31.75 19.58
N TYR A 419 -8.96 -30.58 19.80
CA TYR A 419 -9.38 -30.15 21.13
C TYR A 419 -10.34 -31.19 21.71
N ILE A 420 -9.89 -31.93 22.72
CA ILE A 420 -10.74 -32.85 23.48
C ILE A 420 -11.39 -32.01 24.58
N THR A 421 -12.72 -31.84 24.50
CA THR A 421 -13.47 -31.18 25.57
C THR A 421 -13.28 -31.98 26.86
N PRO A 422 -12.73 -31.39 27.95
CA PRO A 422 -12.55 -32.11 29.19
C PRO A 422 -13.92 -32.52 29.74
N GLN A 423 -14.18 -33.82 29.82
CA GLN A 423 -15.35 -34.34 30.53
C GLN A 423 -15.02 -34.43 32.01
N THR A 424 -15.67 -33.60 32.82
CA THR A 424 -15.67 -33.79 34.26
C THR A 424 -16.49 -35.05 34.58
N PRO A 425 -15.94 -36.04 35.29
CA PRO A 425 -16.71 -37.21 35.70
C PRO A 425 -17.96 -36.79 36.48
N PRO A 426 -19.08 -37.51 36.36
CA PRO A 426 -20.31 -37.19 37.10
C PRO A 426 -20.05 -37.25 38.60
N THR A 427 -20.43 -36.18 39.32
CA THR A 427 -20.29 -36.11 40.78
C THR A 427 -21.24 -37.13 41.42
N GLN A 428 -20.67 -38.18 42.03
CA GLN A 428 -21.42 -39.17 42.79
C GLN A 428 -21.28 -38.88 44.30
N ASN A 429 -22.39 -38.91 45.03
CA ASN A 429 -22.33 -38.94 46.49
C ASN A 429 -21.82 -40.31 46.94
N LEU A 430 -20.70 -40.34 47.65
CA LEU A 430 -20.16 -41.58 48.22
C LEU A 430 -21.11 -42.11 49.30
N SER A 431 -21.28 -43.43 49.36
CA SER A 431 -21.91 -44.09 50.50
C SER A 431 -21.06 -43.88 51.77
N ALA A 432 -21.66 -44.08 52.95
CA ALA A 432 -20.95 -43.89 54.22
C ALA A 432 -19.73 -44.83 54.42
N SER A 433 -19.67 -45.98 53.73
CA SER A 433 -18.48 -46.83 53.70
C SER A 433 -17.42 -46.27 52.76
N GLU A 434 -17.80 -45.88 51.54
CA GLU A 434 -16.87 -45.33 50.55
C GLU A 434 -16.26 -44.00 51.01
N ALA A 435 -17.05 -43.14 51.66
CA ALA A 435 -16.56 -41.90 52.25
C ALA A 435 -15.53 -42.17 53.36
N ARG A 436 -15.76 -43.21 54.19
CA ARG A 436 -14.81 -43.61 55.23
C ARG A 436 -13.51 -44.15 54.65
N ASP A 437 -13.59 -44.98 53.62
CA ASP A 437 -12.40 -45.53 52.98
C ASP A 437 -11.62 -44.46 52.22
N ALA A 438 -12.30 -43.52 51.55
CA ALA A 438 -11.69 -42.36 50.92
C ALA A 438 -10.95 -41.48 51.94
N LEU A 439 -11.59 -41.16 53.08
CA LEU A 439 -10.95 -40.40 54.16
C LEU A 439 -9.77 -41.14 54.78
N ARG A 440 -9.86 -42.47 54.94
CA ARG A 440 -8.74 -43.29 55.43
C ARG A 440 -7.57 -43.26 54.46
N HIS A 441 -7.83 -43.41 53.16
CA HIS A 441 -6.80 -43.36 52.13
C HIS A 441 -6.12 -41.99 52.07
N ASP A 442 -6.90 -40.91 52.12
CA ASP A 442 -6.38 -39.54 52.15
C ASP A 442 -5.53 -39.30 53.41
N TRP A 443 -6.01 -39.73 54.58
CA TRP A 443 -5.25 -39.62 55.82
C TRP A 443 -3.93 -40.42 55.77
N LEU A 444 -3.97 -41.66 55.27
CA LEU A 444 -2.75 -42.47 55.09
C LEU A 444 -1.77 -41.81 54.12
N HIS A 445 -2.28 -41.19 53.05
CA HIS A 445 -1.45 -40.45 52.11
C HIS A 445 -0.80 -39.22 52.77
N GLN A 446 -1.56 -38.44 53.55
CA GLN A 446 -1.03 -37.30 54.32
C GLN A 446 -0.04 -37.72 55.40
N ALA A 447 -0.13 -38.97 55.87
CA ALA A 447 0.83 -39.58 56.78
C ALA A 447 2.02 -40.25 56.06
N ASP A 448 2.21 -40.02 54.75
CA ASP A 448 3.28 -40.63 53.94
C ASP A 448 3.26 -42.18 53.98
N GLN A 449 2.07 -42.77 54.16
CA GLN A 449 1.85 -44.20 54.40
C GLN A 449 2.53 -44.74 55.68
N ASP A 450 3.05 -43.87 56.57
CA ASP A 450 3.73 -44.24 57.81
C ASP A 450 3.00 -43.65 59.05
N PRO A 451 1.94 -44.32 59.52
CA PRO A 451 1.13 -43.86 60.64
C PRO A 451 1.83 -44.17 61.98
N SER A 452 2.96 -43.51 62.25
CA SER A 452 3.67 -43.69 63.52
C SER A 452 2.80 -43.27 64.71
N ALA A 453 2.97 -43.93 65.85
CA ALA A 453 2.18 -43.65 67.06
C ALA A 453 2.34 -42.20 67.56
N GLU A 454 3.43 -41.52 67.21
CA GLU A 454 3.64 -40.11 67.51
C GLU A 454 2.82 -39.20 66.58
N ARG A 455 2.82 -39.47 65.27
CA ARG A 455 2.06 -38.70 64.27
C ARG A 455 0.55 -38.81 64.53
N ILE A 456 0.05 -40.01 64.80
CA ILE A 456 -1.35 -40.24 65.21
C ILE A 456 -1.71 -39.41 66.44
N ARG A 457 -0.84 -39.38 67.47
CA ARG A 457 -1.10 -38.62 68.70
C ARG A 457 -1.09 -37.11 68.47
N ASN A 458 -0.22 -36.61 67.60
CA ASN A 458 -0.18 -35.19 67.23
C ASN A 458 -1.42 -34.78 66.45
N GLU A 459 -1.90 -35.65 65.57
CA GLU A 459 -3.08 -35.36 64.75
C GLU A 459 -4.39 -35.44 65.55
N ILE A 460 -4.51 -36.41 66.47
CA ILE A 460 -5.61 -36.43 67.45
C ILE A 460 -5.60 -35.15 68.30
N ARG A 461 -4.42 -34.66 68.71
CA ARG A 461 -4.29 -33.42 69.46
C ARG A 461 -4.76 -32.23 68.63
N TRP A 462 -4.27 -32.10 67.40
CA TRP A 462 -4.67 -31.04 66.48
C TRP A 462 -6.17 -31.07 66.19
N ALA A 463 -6.75 -32.24 65.92
CA ALA A 463 -8.19 -32.39 65.67
C ALA A 463 -9.02 -32.00 66.91
N ARG A 464 -8.54 -32.32 68.13
CA ARG A 464 -9.19 -31.88 69.38
C ARG A 464 -9.09 -30.38 69.59
N GLU A 465 -7.94 -29.78 69.32
CA GLU A 465 -7.74 -28.32 69.38
C GLU A 465 -8.63 -27.61 68.36
N LEU A 466 -8.72 -28.12 67.13
CA LEU A 466 -9.61 -27.59 66.10
C LEU A 466 -11.08 -27.71 66.51
N ALA A 467 -11.51 -28.88 67.01
CA ALA A 467 -12.86 -29.08 67.50
C ALA A 467 -13.19 -28.18 68.70
N ALA A 468 -12.23 -27.90 69.58
CA ALA A 468 -12.39 -26.94 70.68
C ALA A 468 -12.52 -25.50 70.15
N ARG A 469 -11.70 -25.10 69.17
CA ARG A 469 -11.79 -23.79 68.52
C ARG A 469 -13.15 -23.59 67.83
N ILE A 470 -13.61 -24.59 67.08
CA ILE A 470 -14.93 -24.57 66.42
C ILE A 470 -16.04 -24.44 67.47
N ARG A 471 -15.97 -25.20 68.57
CA ARG A 471 -16.93 -25.09 69.68
C ARG A 471 -16.90 -23.72 70.36
N SER A 472 -15.74 -23.09 70.51
CA SER A 472 -15.63 -21.73 71.08
C SER A 472 -16.09 -20.62 70.14
N ALA A 473 -16.02 -20.83 68.82
CA ALA A 473 -16.37 -19.84 67.81
C ALA A 473 -17.85 -19.88 67.38
N SER A 474 -18.55 -21.00 67.61
CA SER A 474 -19.97 -21.16 67.26
C SER A 474 -20.90 -20.75 68.41
N ARG A 475 -21.82 -19.80 68.17
CA ARG A 475 -22.87 -19.38 69.11
C ARG A 475 -24.03 -20.39 69.27
N GLN A 476 -23.99 -21.52 68.56
CA GLN A 476 -24.89 -22.67 68.76
C GLN A 476 -24.07 -23.88 69.20
N ARG A 477 -24.57 -24.64 70.21
CA ARG A 477 -23.95 -25.88 70.69
C ARG A 477 -23.89 -26.89 69.55
N VAL A 478 -22.71 -27.07 68.94
CA VAL A 478 -22.42 -28.21 68.06
C VAL A 478 -21.93 -29.35 68.94
N ASP A 479 -22.75 -30.40 69.07
CA ASP A 479 -22.35 -31.62 69.75
C ASP A 479 -21.53 -32.47 68.77
N LEU A 480 -20.26 -32.72 69.11
CA LEU A 480 -19.30 -33.48 68.31
C LEU A 480 -18.94 -34.81 69.00
N ALA A 481 -19.81 -35.31 69.88
CA ALA A 481 -19.59 -36.52 70.67
C ALA A 481 -20.27 -37.79 70.10
N SER A 482 -20.71 -37.77 68.84
CA SER A 482 -21.26 -38.94 68.13
C SER A 482 -20.29 -39.48 67.09
#